data_AF-A0A9X8YPX1-F1
#
_entry.id   AF-A0A9X8YPX1-F1
#
_cell.length_a   1.000
_cell.length_b   1.000
_cell.length_c   1.000
_cell.angle_alpha   90.00
_cell.angle_beta   90.00
_cell.angle_gamma   90.00
#
_symmetry.space_group_name_H-M   'P 1'
#
loop_
_entity.id
_entity.type
_entity.pdbx_description
1 polymer ?
#
loop_
_entity_poly.entity_id
_entity_poly.type
_entity_poly.pdbx_seq_one_letter_code
_entity_poly.pdbx_strand_id
1 'polypeptide(L)'
;ALYHIVEALVRWMAPIMSFTADEIWGFMPGKRAQYVFTEEWYDGLFGLAEGESMNDAFWAELLKVRGEVNKVLEQARADKRLGGSLEAAVTLYADSELAARLNSLQDELRFVLLTSAASVAPLADAPADAQASELLKGLKIAFSTAPGEKCPRCWHYTTDIGLV
;
A
#
# COMPACT_ATOMS: atom_id res chain seq x y z
N ALA A 1 -7.54 -13.00 3.15
CA ALA A 1 -8.13 -11.67 3.45
C ALA A 1 -9.29 -11.32 2.49
N LEU A 2 -9.02 -11.04 1.21
CA LEU A 2 -10.06 -10.55 0.27
C LEU A 2 -11.33 -11.40 0.21
N TYR A 3 -11.20 -12.73 0.15
CA TYR A 3 -12.36 -13.64 0.18
C TYR A 3 -13.26 -13.40 1.40
N HIS A 4 -12.67 -13.40 2.61
CA HIS A 4 -13.38 -13.14 3.87
C HIS A 4 -14.02 -11.74 3.91
N ILE A 5 -13.33 -10.74 3.37
CA ILE A 5 -13.85 -9.36 3.30
C ILE A 5 -15.10 -9.30 2.41
N VAL A 6 -15.07 -9.95 1.24
CA VAL A 6 -16.24 -9.98 0.35
C VAL A 6 -17.39 -10.78 0.99
N GLU A 7 -17.10 -11.94 1.60
CA GLU A 7 -18.10 -12.73 2.34
C GLU A 7 -18.80 -11.94 3.45
N ALA A 8 -18.06 -11.09 4.15
CA ALA A 8 -18.60 -10.20 5.18
C ALA A 8 -19.43 -9.06 4.57
N LEU A 9 -18.80 -8.27 3.68
CA LEU A 9 -19.40 -7.05 3.13
C LEU A 9 -20.71 -7.32 2.39
N VAL A 10 -20.77 -8.39 1.58
CA VAL A 10 -21.96 -8.73 0.79
C VAL A 10 -23.14 -9.06 1.69
N ARG A 11 -22.91 -9.82 2.78
CA ARG A 11 -23.96 -10.11 3.77
C ARG A 11 -24.37 -8.86 4.56
N TRP A 12 -23.40 -8.05 4.99
CA TRP A 12 -23.69 -6.84 5.78
C TRP A 12 -24.43 -5.76 5.01
N MET A 13 -24.19 -5.67 3.69
CA MET A 13 -24.89 -4.70 2.85
C MET A 13 -26.25 -5.18 2.34
N ALA A 14 -26.55 -6.49 2.40
CA ALA A 14 -27.79 -7.07 1.90
C ALA A 14 -29.08 -6.41 2.45
N PRO A 15 -29.16 -5.94 3.72
CA PRO A 15 -30.35 -5.25 4.22
C PRO A 15 -30.59 -3.85 3.63
N ILE A 16 -29.58 -3.24 3.00
CA ILE A 16 -29.63 -1.86 2.46
C ILE A 16 -29.59 -1.87 0.92
N MET A 17 -28.72 -2.69 0.35
CA MET A 17 -28.44 -2.81 -1.08
C MET A 17 -28.76 -4.22 -1.58
N SER A 18 -29.99 -4.69 -1.32
CA SER A 18 -30.42 -6.08 -1.51
C SER A 18 -30.16 -6.63 -2.92
N PHE A 19 -30.52 -5.88 -3.97
CA PHE A 19 -30.30 -6.29 -5.35
C PHE A 19 -28.82 -6.43 -5.70
N THR A 20 -28.00 -5.45 -5.30
CA THR A 20 -26.55 -5.47 -5.54
C THR A 20 -25.87 -6.60 -4.77
N ALA A 21 -26.28 -6.84 -3.52
CA ALA A 21 -25.75 -7.94 -2.72
C ALA A 21 -26.07 -9.30 -3.34
N ASP A 22 -27.31 -9.52 -3.77
CA ASP A 22 -27.74 -10.78 -4.40
C ASP A 22 -27.05 -11.01 -5.76
N GLU A 23 -26.85 -9.95 -6.54
CA GLU A 23 -26.08 -10.03 -7.78
C GLU A 23 -24.63 -10.44 -7.52
N ILE A 24 -23.92 -9.76 -6.60
CA ILE A 24 -22.53 -10.11 -6.24
C ILE A 24 -22.47 -11.56 -5.72
N TRP A 25 -23.44 -11.96 -4.89
CA TRP A 25 -23.52 -13.30 -4.30
C TRP A 25 -23.42 -14.41 -5.36
N GLY A 26 -24.10 -14.24 -6.51
CA GLY A 26 -24.07 -15.18 -7.62
C GLY A 26 -22.71 -15.32 -8.32
N PHE A 27 -21.82 -14.32 -8.20
CA PHE A 27 -20.48 -14.32 -8.80
C PHE A 27 -19.37 -14.71 -7.83
N MET A 28 -19.67 -14.84 -6.54
CA MET A 28 -18.66 -15.20 -5.55
C MET A 28 -18.29 -16.70 -5.64
N PRO A 29 -16.99 -17.05 -5.51
CA PRO A 29 -16.53 -18.42 -5.68
C PRO A 29 -16.93 -19.34 -4.51
N GLY A 30 -17.06 -20.64 -4.76
CA GLY A 30 -17.31 -21.64 -3.72
C GLY A 30 -18.79 -22.02 -3.54
N LYS A 31 -19.03 -23.04 -2.72
CA LYS A 31 -20.39 -23.54 -2.45
C LYS A 31 -21.09 -22.62 -1.45
N ARG A 32 -22.28 -22.15 -1.80
CA ARG A 32 -23.08 -21.19 -1.02
C ARG A 32 -24.58 -21.46 -1.17
N ALA A 33 -25.40 -20.89 -0.28
CA ALA A 33 -26.85 -20.90 -0.47
C ALA A 33 -27.25 -20.14 -1.74
N GLN A 34 -28.47 -20.40 -2.22
CA GLN A 34 -28.96 -19.79 -3.46
C GLN A 34 -29.06 -18.26 -3.36
N TYR A 35 -29.42 -17.74 -2.19
CA TYR A 35 -29.67 -16.32 -1.97
C TYR A 35 -28.88 -15.84 -0.75
N VAL A 36 -28.31 -14.64 -0.84
CA VAL A 36 -27.66 -13.99 0.33
C VAL A 36 -28.66 -13.76 1.47
N PHE A 37 -29.94 -13.61 1.15
CA PHE A 37 -31.01 -13.35 2.12
C PHE A 37 -31.27 -14.51 3.09
N THR A 38 -30.75 -15.71 2.81
CA THR A 38 -30.87 -16.88 3.69
C THR A 38 -29.64 -17.10 4.56
N GLU A 39 -28.64 -16.22 4.46
CA GLU A 39 -27.39 -16.32 5.21
C GLU A 39 -27.42 -15.47 6.46
N GLU A 40 -26.59 -15.85 7.44
CA GLU A 40 -26.44 -15.15 8.71
C GLU A 40 -25.22 -14.22 8.69
N TRP A 41 -24.91 -13.62 9.85
CA TRP A 41 -23.71 -12.81 10.01
C TRP A 41 -22.44 -13.61 9.68
N TYR A 42 -21.45 -12.97 9.08
CA TYR A 42 -20.21 -13.65 8.73
C TYR A 42 -19.24 -13.70 9.90
N ASP A 43 -18.99 -14.91 10.42
CA ASP A 43 -18.10 -15.15 11.56
C ASP A 43 -16.67 -15.56 11.16
N GLY A 44 -16.36 -15.56 9.86
CA GLY A 44 -15.02 -15.93 9.37
C GLY A 44 -13.97 -14.82 9.48
N LEU A 45 -14.35 -13.63 9.93
CA LEU A 45 -13.41 -12.55 10.24
C LEU A 45 -12.87 -12.71 11.66
N PHE A 46 -11.57 -12.50 11.82
CA PHE A 46 -10.89 -12.53 13.10
C PHE A 46 -10.07 -11.25 13.27
N GLY A 47 -10.00 -10.76 14.50
CA GLY A 47 -9.14 -9.63 14.87
C GLY A 47 -7.68 -10.05 14.96
N LEU A 48 -6.78 -9.05 14.97
CA LEU A 48 -5.38 -9.28 15.31
C LEU A 48 -5.25 -9.65 16.79
N ALA A 49 -4.25 -10.48 17.10
CA ALA A 49 -3.90 -10.77 18.49
C ALA A 49 -3.39 -9.50 19.20
N GLU A 50 -3.55 -9.46 20.52
CA GLU A 50 -3.05 -8.36 21.33
C GLU A 50 -1.52 -8.29 21.22
N GLY A 51 -0.99 -7.09 20.95
CA GLY A 51 0.45 -6.86 20.78
C GLY A 51 1.01 -7.15 19.38
N GLU A 52 0.17 -7.49 18.39
CA GLU A 52 0.62 -7.58 16.99
C GLU A 52 1.23 -6.27 16.51
N SER A 53 2.39 -6.35 15.86
CA SER A 53 3.23 -5.19 15.53
C SER A 53 2.69 -4.40 14.33
N MET A 54 2.10 -5.08 13.34
CA MET A 54 1.51 -4.48 12.14
C MET A 54 0.00 -4.25 12.29
N ASN A 55 -0.40 -3.65 13.40
CA ASN A 55 -1.79 -3.34 13.73
C ASN A 55 -2.29 -2.04 13.06
N ASP A 56 -3.51 -1.61 13.43
CA ASP A 56 -4.15 -0.40 12.89
C ASP A 56 -3.30 0.87 13.07
N ALA A 57 -2.60 1.01 14.21
CA ALA A 57 -1.75 2.18 14.45
C ALA A 57 -0.52 2.19 13.54
N PHE A 58 0.08 1.02 13.29
CA PHE A 58 1.16 0.86 12.33
C PHE A 58 0.68 1.25 10.92
N TRP A 59 -0.41 0.67 10.43
CA TRP A 59 -0.91 0.99 9.09
C TRP A 59 -1.41 2.44 8.95
N ALA A 60 -1.99 3.03 10.00
CA ALA A 60 -2.36 4.44 10.01
C ALA A 60 -1.14 5.37 9.87
N GLU A 61 0.00 5.01 10.47
CA GLU A 61 1.25 5.73 10.30
C GLU A 61 1.83 5.56 8.89
N LEU A 62 1.86 4.34 8.33
CA LEU A 62 2.31 4.13 6.95
C LEU A 62 1.44 4.84 5.92
N LEU A 63 0.13 4.94 6.15
CA LEU A 63 -0.75 5.71 5.27
C LEU A 63 -0.40 7.21 5.28
N LYS A 64 0.06 7.75 6.41
CA LYS A 64 0.58 9.13 6.47
C LYS A 64 1.89 9.26 5.69
N VAL A 65 2.83 8.32 5.86
CA VAL A 65 4.10 8.29 5.10
C VAL A 65 3.79 8.24 3.60
N ARG A 66 2.91 7.34 3.17
CA ARG A 66 2.49 7.21 1.77
C ARG A 66 1.86 8.50 1.24
N GLY A 67 1.04 9.17 2.05
CA GLY A 67 0.46 10.47 1.69
C GLY A 67 1.53 11.52 1.38
N GLU A 68 2.57 11.59 2.22
CA GLU A 68 3.67 12.54 2.05
C GLU A 68 4.55 12.18 0.84
N VAL A 69 4.82 10.89 0.61
CA VAL A 69 5.51 10.42 -0.60
C VAL A 69 4.71 10.77 -1.86
N ASN A 70 3.39 10.54 -1.85
CA ASN A 70 2.53 10.89 -2.97
C ASN A 70 2.60 12.39 -3.29
N LYS A 71 2.58 13.27 -2.28
CA LYS A 71 2.74 14.72 -2.52
C LYS A 71 4.03 15.04 -3.29
N VAL A 72 5.17 14.46 -2.86
CA VAL A 72 6.47 14.66 -3.52
C VAL A 72 6.46 14.13 -4.95
N LEU A 73 5.87 12.94 -5.18
CA LEU A 73 5.80 12.34 -6.51
C LEU A 73 4.81 13.06 -7.44
N GLU A 74 3.69 13.58 -6.94
CA GLU A 74 2.77 14.39 -7.75
C GLU A 74 3.42 15.71 -8.17
N GLN A 75 4.18 16.37 -7.27
CA GLN A 75 4.94 17.56 -7.62
C GLN A 75 5.97 17.24 -8.72
N ALA A 76 6.68 16.12 -8.59
CA ALA A 76 7.62 15.67 -9.61
C ALA A 76 6.96 15.40 -10.97
N ARG A 77 5.72 14.90 -11.01
CA ARG A 77 4.94 14.72 -12.25
C ARG A 77 4.50 16.06 -12.83
N ALA A 78 4.05 17.00 -11.99
CA ALA A 78 3.71 18.35 -12.42
C ALA A 78 4.92 19.05 -13.06
N ASP A 79 6.11 18.84 -12.50
CA ASP A 79 7.39 19.33 -13.00
C ASP A 79 7.96 18.50 -14.17
N LYS A 80 7.21 17.50 -14.66
CA LYS A 80 7.58 16.60 -15.76
C LYS A 80 8.88 15.81 -15.53
N ARG A 81 9.27 15.60 -14.27
CA ARG A 81 10.43 14.78 -13.89
C ARG A 81 10.11 13.28 -13.85
N LEU A 82 8.83 12.93 -13.70
CA LEU A 82 8.32 11.55 -13.71
C LEU A 82 7.02 11.49 -14.52
N GLY A 83 6.79 10.36 -15.20
CA GLY A 83 5.50 10.03 -15.82
C GLY A 83 4.53 9.32 -14.87
N GLY A 84 5.03 8.42 -14.01
CA GLY A 84 4.24 7.65 -13.05
C GLY A 84 5.03 7.27 -11.79
N SER A 85 4.35 6.82 -10.72
CA SER A 85 5.02 6.45 -9.46
C SER A 85 5.96 5.24 -9.62
N LEU A 86 5.62 4.30 -10.51
CA LEU A 86 6.47 3.16 -10.81
C LEU A 86 7.78 3.57 -11.51
N GLU A 87 7.90 4.77 -12.06
CA GLU A 87 9.18 5.26 -12.57
C GLU A 87 10.11 5.74 -11.44
N ALA A 88 9.63 5.81 -10.19
CA ALA A 88 10.39 6.31 -9.06
C ALA A 88 11.08 5.19 -8.27
N ALA A 89 12.29 5.49 -7.80
CA ALA A 89 12.92 4.89 -6.64
C ALA A 89 12.91 5.93 -5.52
N VAL A 90 12.26 5.60 -4.39
CA VAL A 90 12.11 6.53 -3.26
C VAL A 90 13.08 6.18 -2.15
N THR A 91 13.73 7.20 -1.59
CA THR A 91 14.51 7.07 -0.35
C THR A 91 13.82 7.86 0.74
N LEU A 92 13.43 7.17 1.82
CA LEU A 92 12.87 7.76 3.03
C LEU A 92 13.99 7.97 4.04
N TYR A 93 14.33 9.22 4.31
CA TYR A 93 15.25 9.59 5.37
C TYR A 93 14.47 9.83 6.64
N ALA A 94 14.57 8.89 7.59
CA ALA A 94 13.73 8.84 8.77
C ALA A 94 14.55 8.84 10.06
N ASP A 95 13.96 9.33 11.15
CA ASP A 95 14.52 9.12 12.49
C ASP A 95 14.54 7.63 12.85
N SER A 96 15.22 7.27 13.95
CA SER A 96 15.45 5.86 14.29
C SER A 96 14.17 5.07 14.52
N GLU A 97 13.12 5.71 15.07
CA GLU A 97 11.87 5.02 15.38
C GLU A 97 11.07 4.74 14.10
N LEU A 98 10.86 5.76 13.27
CA LEU A 98 10.14 5.61 12.01
C LEU A 98 10.92 4.72 11.04
N ALA A 99 12.26 4.84 11.02
CA ALA A 99 13.10 3.98 10.19
C ALA A 99 12.96 2.50 10.56
N ALA A 100 12.89 2.16 11.86
CA ALA A 100 12.71 0.77 12.29
C ALA A 100 11.38 0.19 11.79
N ARG A 101 10.30 0.98 11.85
CA ARG A 101 8.97 0.57 11.36
C ARG A 101 8.92 0.45 9.84
N LEU A 102 9.52 1.39 9.10
CA LEU A 102 9.59 1.31 7.65
C LEU A 102 10.41 0.10 7.19
N ASN A 103 11.54 -0.16 7.86
CA ASN A 103 12.40 -1.30 7.56
C ASN A 103 11.77 -2.65 7.90
N SER A 104 10.76 -2.72 8.79
CA SER A 104 10.07 -3.98 9.06
C SER A 104 9.27 -4.50 7.87
N LEU A 105 8.98 -3.66 6.87
CA LEU A 105 8.35 -4.05 5.61
C LEU A 105 9.34 -4.56 4.56
N GLN A 106 10.65 -4.34 4.75
CA GLN A 106 11.70 -4.80 3.82
C GLN A 106 11.38 -4.38 2.36
N ASP A 107 11.52 -5.30 1.40
CA ASP A 107 11.24 -5.03 -0.02
C ASP A 107 9.76 -4.69 -0.29
N GLU A 108 8.83 -5.12 0.57
CA GLU A 108 7.40 -4.87 0.41
C GLU A 108 7.04 -3.39 0.59
N LEU A 109 7.92 -2.59 1.19
CA LEU A 109 7.72 -1.14 1.35
C LEU A 109 7.44 -0.45 0.00
N ARG A 110 8.07 -0.91 -1.09
CA ARG A 110 7.83 -0.34 -2.43
C ARG A 110 6.40 -0.55 -2.91
N PHE A 111 5.75 -1.65 -2.53
CA PHE A 111 4.33 -1.88 -2.85
C PHE A 111 3.41 -1.00 -2.01
N VAL A 112 3.76 -0.75 -0.74
CA VAL A 112 3.02 0.22 0.09
C VAL A 112 3.09 1.62 -0.52
N LEU A 113 4.26 2.02 -1.05
CA LEU A 113 4.48 3.32 -1.68
C LEU A 113 4.05 3.40 -3.16
N LEU A 114 3.71 2.26 -3.79
CA LEU A 114 3.42 2.13 -5.23
C LEU A 114 4.58 2.61 -6.14
N THR A 115 5.81 2.32 -5.76
CA THR A 115 7.04 2.67 -6.50
C THR A 115 7.81 1.42 -6.93
N SER A 116 8.79 1.57 -7.82
CA SER A 116 9.59 0.41 -8.24
C SER A 116 10.68 0.02 -7.26
N ALA A 117 11.15 0.98 -6.47
CA ALA A 117 12.04 0.74 -5.34
C ALA A 117 11.71 1.70 -4.19
N ALA A 118 12.00 1.23 -2.98
CA ALA A 118 11.93 2.01 -1.76
C ALA A 118 13.11 1.63 -0.87
N SER A 119 13.77 2.62 -0.28
CA SER A 119 14.82 2.41 0.71
C SER A 119 14.65 3.37 1.88
N VAL A 120 15.23 3.00 3.02
CA VAL A 120 15.20 3.81 4.24
C VAL A 120 16.63 4.13 4.62
N ALA A 121 16.91 5.39 4.92
CA ALA A 121 18.20 5.87 5.35
C ALA A 121 18.07 6.73 6.63
N PRO A 122 19.16 6.90 7.41
CA PRO A 122 19.15 7.80 8.56
C PRO A 122 18.80 9.24 8.17
N LEU A 123 17.99 9.93 8.97
CA LEU A 123 17.62 11.33 8.74
C LEU A 123 18.83 12.28 8.55
N ALA A 124 19.95 11.98 9.21
CA ALA A 124 21.18 12.77 9.12
C ALA A 124 21.83 12.73 7.73
N ASP A 125 21.56 11.67 6.95
CA ASP A 125 22.13 11.48 5.61
C ASP A 125 21.26 12.12 4.51
N ALA A 126 20.17 12.79 4.89
CA ALA A 126 19.24 13.40 3.94
C ALA A 126 19.94 14.50 3.11
N PRO A 127 19.90 14.42 1.78
CA PRO A 127 20.49 15.45 0.92
C PRO A 127 19.70 16.75 1.02
N ALA A 128 20.31 17.84 0.53
CA ALA A 128 19.75 19.19 0.63
C ALA A 128 18.42 19.35 -0.14
N ASP A 129 18.22 18.55 -1.19
CA ASP A 129 17.02 18.54 -2.02
C ASP A 129 15.94 17.55 -1.55
N ALA A 130 16.18 16.80 -0.47
CA ALA A 130 15.16 15.95 0.13
C ALA A 130 14.05 16.81 0.76
N GLN A 131 12.81 16.51 0.39
CA GLN A 131 11.63 17.24 0.83
C GLN A 131 11.23 16.81 2.23
N ALA A 132 11.20 17.76 3.17
CA ALA A 132 10.73 17.48 4.52
C ALA A 132 9.22 17.24 4.52
N SER A 133 8.79 16.21 5.26
CA SER A 133 7.37 15.99 5.48
C SER A 133 6.74 17.13 6.27
N GLU A 134 5.56 17.56 5.86
CA GLU A 134 4.76 18.56 6.55
C GLU A 134 4.01 17.95 7.75
N LEU A 135 3.65 16.66 7.63
CA LEU A 135 2.82 15.96 8.61
C LEU A 135 3.64 15.17 9.63
N LEU A 136 4.75 14.56 9.20
CA LEU A 136 5.58 13.67 10.01
C LEU A 136 6.93 14.33 10.29
N LYS A 137 7.11 14.79 11.52
CA LYS A 137 8.43 15.23 11.99
C LYS A 137 9.41 14.06 11.91
N GLY A 138 10.65 14.35 11.55
CA GLY A 138 11.68 13.31 11.44
C GLY A 138 11.65 12.53 10.12
N LEU A 139 10.86 12.95 9.13
CA LEU A 139 10.83 12.35 7.79
C LEU A 139 11.23 13.36 6.71
N LYS A 140 12.18 12.98 5.86
CA LYS A 140 12.47 13.62 4.57
C LYS A 140 12.40 12.60 3.45
N ILE A 141 11.97 13.02 2.28
CA ILE A 141 11.71 12.16 1.12
C ILE A 141 12.53 12.66 -0.06
N ALA A 142 13.33 11.78 -0.64
CA ALA A 142 13.94 12.01 -1.94
C ALA A 142 13.48 10.92 -2.92
N PHE A 143 13.61 11.19 -4.21
CA PHE A 143 13.37 10.22 -5.25
C PHE A 143 14.37 10.37 -6.39
N SER A 144 14.60 9.28 -7.10
CA SER A 144 15.26 9.25 -8.40
C SER A 144 14.41 8.46 -9.38
N THR A 145 14.79 8.46 -10.66
CA THR A 145 14.28 7.46 -11.60
C THR A 145 14.71 6.07 -11.13
N ALA A 146 13.78 5.11 -11.15
CA ALA A 146 14.07 3.72 -10.83
C ALA A 146 15.04 3.12 -11.85
N PRO A 147 16.03 2.32 -11.41
CA PRO A 147 17.00 1.72 -12.31
C PRO A 147 16.37 0.61 -13.17
N GLY A 148 17.02 0.32 -14.30
CA GLY A 148 16.62 -0.75 -15.21
C GLY A 148 15.54 -0.34 -16.21
N GLU A 149 14.76 -1.30 -16.66
CA GLU A 149 13.75 -1.13 -17.70
C GLU A 149 12.36 -1.48 -17.17
N LYS A 150 11.32 -0.93 -17.81
CA LYS A 150 9.93 -1.20 -17.45
C LYS A 150 9.53 -2.63 -17.82
N CYS A 151 9.19 -3.44 -16.83
CA CYS A 151 8.67 -4.78 -17.05
C CYS A 151 7.31 -4.72 -17.76
N PRO A 152 7.11 -5.39 -18.90
CA PRO A 152 5.84 -5.34 -19.63
C PRO A 152 4.68 -6.03 -18.89
N ARG A 153 4.98 -6.86 -17.88
CA ARG A 153 3.98 -7.63 -17.12
C ARG A 153 3.46 -6.89 -15.90
N CYS A 154 4.35 -6.44 -15.02
CA CYS A 154 3.98 -5.77 -13.76
C CYS A 154 4.18 -4.26 -13.78
N TRP A 155 4.82 -3.72 -14.83
CA TRP A 155 5.15 -2.31 -15.02
C TRP A 155 6.16 -1.71 -14.03
N HIS A 156 6.69 -2.51 -13.10
CA HIS A 156 7.84 -2.11 -12.28
C HIS A 156 9.09 -2.00 -13.14
N TYR A 157 9.94 -1.05 -12.78
CA TYR A 157 11.29 -0.89 -13.33
C TYR A 157 12.22 -1.82 -12.57
N THR A 158 12.91 -2.68 -13.30
CA THR A 158 13.81 -3.67 -12.72
C THR A 158 14.99 -3.95 -13.64
N THR A 159 16.09 -4.43 -13.07
CA THR A 159 17.35 -4.69 -13.76
C THR A 159 17.50 -6.14 -14.21
N ASP A 160 16.51 -7.00 -13.94
CA ASP A 160 16.59 -8.45 -14.11
C ASP A 160 15.58 -9.02 -15.13
N ILE A 161 15.02 -8.18 -16.00
CA ILE A 161 14.05 -8.63 -17.02
C ILE A 161 14.69 -9.67 -17.94
N GLY A 162 14.12 -10.88 -17.94
CA GLY A 162 14.58 -11.98 -18.80
C GLY A 162 15.87 -12.66 -18.34
N LEU A 163 16.38 -12.31 -17.17
CA LEU A 163 17.45 -13.07 -16.51
C LEU A 163 16.85 -14.31 -15.84
N VAL A 164 17.54 -15.44 -15.96
CA VAL A 164 17.19 -16.74 -15.33
C VAL A 164 18.15 -16.98 -14.18
#